data_AF-A0A834GJT1-F1
#
_entry.id   AF-A0A834GJT1-F1
#
_cell.length_a   1.000
_cell.length_b   1.000
_cell.length_c   1.000
_cell.angle_alpha   90.00
_cell.angle_beta   90.00
_cell.angle_gamma   90.00
#
_symmetry.space_group_name_H-M   'P 1'
#
loop_
_entity.id
_entity.type
_entity.pdbx_description
1 polymer ?
#
loop_
_entity_poly.entity_id
_entity_poly.type
_entity_poly.pdbx_seq_one_letter_code
_entity_poly.pdbx_strand_id
1 'polypeptide(L)'
;MVLEACSIFGEAFVPESIVRLGNRLEGREGVKTVKAEDDRIKYEGLHHGSSYLEHLNFLSAIRAQGVQAPTVDLHDGLISVAIGVAAQVSIELGRFVTMEEVMNDN
;
A
#
# COMPACT_ATOMS: atom_id res chain seq x y z
N MET A 1 -24.84 3.77 -13.85
CA MET A 1 -24.50 3.51 -12.44
C MET A 1 -23.22 4.27 -12.16
N VAL A 2 -23.36 5.55 -11.85
CA VAL A 2 -22.27 6.52 -11.69
C VAL A 2 -22.40 7.03 -10.27
N LEU A 3 -21.27 7.08 -9.53
CA LEU A 3 -21.08 7.65 -8.18
C LEU A 3 -21.52 6.80 -6.97
N GLU A 4 -20.67 5.85 -6.58
CA GLU A 4 -20.47 5.43 -5.16
C GLU A 4 -18.96 5.13 -4.93
N ALA A 5 -18.06 5.80 -5.66
CA ALA A 5 -16.64 5.76 -5.34
C ALA A 5 -16.35 6.86 -4.31
N CYS A 6 -16.77 6.62 -3.05
CA CYS A 6 -16.34 7.44 -1.93
C CYS A 6 -14.81 7.36 -1.90
N SER A 7 -14.15 8.39 -2.42
CA SER A 7 -12.73 8.31 -2.75
C SER A 7 -11.95 8.58 -1.48
N ILE A 8 -11.73 7.52 -0.71
CA ILE A 8 -10.84 7.54 0.43
C ILE A 8 -9.43 7.78 -0.11
N PHE A 9 -8.74 8.76 0.43
CA PHE A 9 -7.33 9.02 0.18
C PHE A 9 -6.55 8.84 1.47
N GLY A 10 -5.35 8.27 1.35
CA GLY A 10 -4.45 8.04 2.47
C GLY A 10 -3.06 8.54 2.13
N GLU A 11 -2.43 9.24 3.05
CA GLU A 11 -1.02 9.62 2.98
C GLU A 11 -0.31 9.16 4.26
N ALA A 12 0.85 8.53 4.10
CA ALA A 12 1.70 8.09 5.20
C ALA A 12 2.89 9.04 5.32
N PHE A 13 3.16 9.51 6.54
CA PHE A 13 4.30 10.38 6.84
C PHE A 13 5.36 9.58 7.58
N VAL A 14 6.53 9.49 6.95
CA VAL A 14 7.73 8.86 7.48
C VAL A 14 8.78 9.96 7.65
N PRO A 15 9.41 10.10 8.84
CA PRO A 15 9.44 9.17 9.97
C PRO A 15 8.41 9.45 11.08
N GLU A 16 7.41 10.30 10.86
CA GLU A 16 6.46 10.74 11.89
C GLU A 16 5.52 9.63 12.39
N SER A 17 5.47 8.49 11.70
CA SER A 17 4.59 7.37 12.04
C SER A 17 3.13 7.78 12.13
N ILE A 18 2.69 8.64 11.21
CA ILE A 18 1.29 9.05 11.10
C ILE A 18 0.74 8.71 9.72
N VAL A 19 -0.50 8.27 9.70
CA VAL A 19 -1.30 8.10 8.49
C VAL A 19 -2.43 9.10 8.55
N ARG A 20 -2.61 9.90 7.51
CA ARG A 20 -3.80 10.73 7.35
C ARG A 20 -4.74 10.10 6.36
N LEU A 21 -5.99 9.95 6.78
CA LEU A 21 -7.07 9.39 6.00
C LEU A 21 -8.11 10.48 5.80
N GLY A 22 -8.53 10.69 4.56
CA GLY A 22 -9.63 11.59 4.25
C GLY A 22 -10.57 10.98 3.23
N ASN A 23 -11.74 11.58 3.09
CA ASN A 23 -12.67 11.29 2.01
C ASN A 23 -13.13 12.60 1.37
N ARG A 24 -13.61 12.52 0.14
CA ARG A 24 -14.02 13.71 -0.63
C ARG A 24 -15.27 14.41 -0.11
N LEU A 25 -16.14 13.68 0.62
CA LEU A 25 -17.41 14.22 1.11
C LEU A 25 -17.20 15.19 2.29
N GLU A 26 -16.29 14.85 3.20
CA GLU A 26 -16.03 15.63 4.41
C GLU A 26 -14.95 16.71 4.19
N GLY A 27 -14.30 16.73 3.03
CA GLY A 27 -13.29 17.73 2.68
C GLY A 27 -12.10 17.71 3.65
N ARG A 28 -11.52 18.89 3.89
CA ARG A 28 -10.33 19.02 4.77
C ARG A 28 -10.65 18.76 6.24
N GLU A 29 -11.83 19.14 6.70
CA GLU A 29 -12.25 18.97 8.10
C GLU A 29 -12.45 17.49 8.46
N GLY A 30 -12.69 16.62 7.47
CA GLY A 30 -12.82 15.17 7.65
C GLY A 30 -11.51 14.39 7.73
N VAL A 31 -10.35 15.06 7.64
CA VAL A 31 -9.05 14.37 7.67
C VAL A 31 -8.78 13.83 9.08
N LYS A 32 -8.67 12.49 9.18
CA LYS A 32 -8.31 11.79 10.40
C LYS A 32 -6.82 11.50 10.40
N THR A 33 -6.12 11.93 11.43
CA THR A 33 -4.71 11.56 11.66
C THR A 33 -4.67 10.40 12.64
N VAL A 34 -4.05 9.30 12.23
CA VAL A 34 -3.87 8.08 13.03
C VAL A 34 -2.38 7.87 13.23
N LYS A 35 -1.96 7.56 14.47
CA LYS A 35 -0.59 7.13 14.73
C LYS A 35 -0.46 5.65 14.34
N ALA A 36 0.53 5.35 13.51
CA ALA A 36 0.91 3.98 13.16
C ALA A 36 1.89 3.48 14.23
N GLU A 37 1.40 2.66 15.14
CA GLU A 37 2.18 2.10 16.26
C GLU A 37 1.97 0.59 16.37
N ASP A 38 3.00 -0.10 16.86
CA ASP A 38 2.98 -1.53 17.12
C ASP A 38 3.79 -1.82 18.39
N ASP A 39 3.15 -2.45 19.39
CA ASP A 39 3.72 -2.69 20.71
C ASP A 39 5.03 -3.52 20.70
N ARG A 40 5.31 -4.21 19.59
CA ARG A 40 6.55 -4.97 19.41
C ARG A 40 7.75 -4.06 19.11
N ILE A 41 7.51 -2.80 18.73
CA ILE A 41 8.54 -1.84 18.38
C ILE A 41 9.03 -1.13 19.63
N LYS A 42 10.31 -1.37 19.96
CA LYS A 42 10.93 -0.84 21.19
C LYS A 42 11.54 0.56 21.01
N TYR A 43 11.81 0.96 19.76
CA TYR A 43 12.51 2.20 19.45
C TYR A 43 11.74 2.99 18.39
N GLU A 44 11.33 4.19 18.76
CA GLU A 44 10.59 5.13 17.92
C GLU A 44 11.53 5.85 16.92
N GLY A 45 11.02 6.15 15.72
CA GLY A 45 11.73 6.91 14.67
C GLY A 45 12.09 6.10 13.42
N LEU A 46 12.63 6.77 12.38
CA LEU A 46 12.89 6.21 11.04
C LEU A 46 11.62 5.55 10.45
N HIS A 47 11.72 4.32 9.96
CA HIS A 47 10.58 3.52 9.48
C HIS A 47 9.84 2.79 10.62
N HIS A 48 10.08 3.14 11.88
CA HIS A 48 9.36 2.63 13.04
C HIS A 48 9.37 1.08 13.12
N GLY A 49 10.49 0.47 12.75
CA GLY A 49 10.65 -0.99 12.76
C GLY A 49 9.79 -1.75 11.75
N SER A 50 9.16 -1.10 10.77
CA SER A 50 8.35 -1.78 9.76
C SER A 50 9.11 -2.91 9.04
N SER A 51 10.33 -2.64 8.56
CA SER A 51 11.17 -3.65 7.89
C SER A 51 11.55 -4.81 8.82
N TYR A 52 11.68 -4.56 10.12
CA TYR A 52 11.95 -5.63 11.09
C TYR A 52 10.72 -6.55 11.21
N LEU A 53 9.52 -5.99 11.32
CA LEU A 53 8.28 -6.75 11.37
C LEU A 53 7.99 -7.48 10.04
N GLU A 54 8.26 -6.85 8.90
CA GLU A 54 8.17 -7.47 7.58
C GLU A 54 9.07 -8.70 7.48
N HIS A 55 10.33 -8.60 7.91
CA HIS A 55 11.25 -9.75 7.93
C HIS A 55 10.79 -10.85 8.90
N LEU A 56 10.25 -10.50 10.08
CA LEU A 56 9.71 -11.50 11.01
C LEU A 56 8.51 -12.24 10.40
N ASN A 57 7.60 -11.53 9.74
CA ASN A 57 6.45 -12.12 9.07
C ASN A 57 6.89 -13.07 7.95
N PHE A 58 7.85 -12.64 7.13
CA PHE A 58 8.40 -13.47 6.06
C PHE A 58 9.10 -14.73 6.59
N LEU A 59 9.93 -14.59 7.64
CA LEU A 59 10.57 -15.73 8.31
C LEU A 59 9.53 -16.71 8.88
N SER A 60 8.45 -16.21 9.47
CA SER A 60 7.34 -17.05 9.96
C SER A 60 6.70 -17.86 8.84
N ALA A 61 6.40 -17.23 7.70
CA ALA A 61 5.82 -17.91 6.54
C ALA A 61 6.74 -19.01 5.99
N ILE A 62 8.05 -18.76 5.91
CA ILE A 62 9.05 -19.77 5.50
C ILE A 62 9.03 -20.97 6.47
N ARG A 63 9.05 -20.70 7.78
CA ARG A 63 9.07 -21.75 8.81
C ARG A 63 7.78 -22.56 8.86
N ALA A 64 6.66 -21.97 8.43
CA ALA A 64 5.38 -22.65 8.34
C ALA A 64 5.29 -23.66 7.18
N GLN A 65 6.32 -23.76 6.30
CA GLN A 65 6.42 -24.78 5.25
C GLN A 65 5.14 -24.91 4.38
N GLY A 66 4.53 -23.77 4.02
CA GLY A 66 3.34 -23.72 3.18
C GLY A 66 2.01 -23.87 3.92
N VAL A 67 2.02 -24.03 5.24
CA VAL A 67 0.79 -23.99 6.06
C VAL A 67 0.24 -22.57 6.19
N GLN A 68 1.13 -21.58 6.24
CA GLN A 68 0.78 -20.16 6.31
C GLN A 68 1.27 -19.45 5.05
N ALA A 69 0.36 -18.78 4.35
CA ALA A 69 0.70 -17.91 3.22
C ALA A 69 1.42 -16.64 3.71
N PRO A 70 2.36 -16.07 2.92
CA PRO A 70 2.96 -14.79 3.25
C PRO A 70 1.90 -13.68 3.23
N THR A 71 2.12 -12.63 4.03
CA THR A 71 1.23 -11.46 4.08
C THR A 71 1.18 -10.70 2.75
N VAL A 72 2.27 -10.75 1.98
CA VAL A 72 2.38 -10.20 0.63
C VAL A 72 2.81 -11.36 -0.27
N ASP A 73 2.00 -11.69 -1.26
CA ASP A 73 2.24 -12.83 -2.14
C ASP A 73 2.78 -12.42 -3.53
N LEU A 74 2.89 -13.41 -4.43
CA LEU A 74 3.38 -13.18 -5.79
C LEU A 74 2.47 -12.24 -6.59
N HIS A 75 1.15 -12.35 -6.40
CA HIS A 75 0.19 -11.52 -7.10
C HIS A 75 0.30 -10.06 -6.63
N ASP A 76 0.42 -9.82 -5.32
CA ASP A 76 0.66 -8.49 -4.77
C ASP A 76 1.93 -7.85 -5.36
N GLY A 77 3.02 -8.63 -5.44
CA GLY A 77 4.27 -8.21 -6.05
C GLY A 77 4.14 -7.87 -7.54
N LEU A 78 3.40 -8.69 -8.29
CA LEU A 78 3.11 -8.45 -9.71
C LEU A 78 2.32 -7.16 -9.92
N ILE A 79 1.27 -6.94 -9.13
CA ILE A 79 0.44 -5.72 -9.19
C ILE A 79 1.29 -4.48 -8.90
N SER A 80 2.19 -4.53 -7.90
CA SER A 80 3.11 -3.43 -7.58
C SER A 80 3.96 -3.00 -8.78
N VAL A 81 4.55 -3.97 -9.48
CA VAL A 81 5.32 -3.71 -10.70
C VAL A 81 4.44 -3.16 -11.81
N ALA A 82 3.29 -3.78 -12.05
CA ALA A 82 2.37 -3.40 -13.11
C ALA A 82 1.83 -1.97 -12.94
N ILE A 83 1.56 -1.51 -11.71
CA ILE A 83 1.17 -0.13 -11.43
C ILE A 83 2.28 0.84 -11.89
N GLY A 84 3.55 0.52 -11.62
CA GLY A 84 4.69 1.31 -12.09
C GLY A 84 4.77 1.38 -13.62
N VAL A 85 4.54 0.26 -14.30
CA VAL A 85 4.49 0.19 -15.77
C VAL A 85 3.34 1.02 -16.32
N ALA A 86 2.12 0.86 -15.80
CA ALA A 86 0.95 1.63 -16.22
C ALA A 86 1.16 3.15 -16.04
N ALA A 87 1.78 3.56 -14.92
CA ALA A 87 2.12 4.96 -14.67
C ALA A 87 3.10 5.50 -15.71
N GLN A 88 4.16 4.75 -16.03
CA GLN A 88 5.13 5.14 -17.06
C GLN A 88 4.47 5.29 -18.44
N VAL A 89 3.69 4.29 -18.87
CA VAL A 89 2.98 4.33 -20.16
C VAL A 89 1.97 5.49 -20.19
N SER A 90 1.30 5.78 -19.07
CA SER A 90 0.36 6.90 -18.97
C SER A 90 1.06 8.25 -19.18
N ILE A 91 2.26 8.43 -18.62
CA ILE A 91 3.08 9.63 -18.82
C ILE A 91 3.44 9.79 -20.30
N GLU A 92 3.90 8.71 -20.94
CA GLU A 92 4.33 8.75 -22.35
C GLU A 92 3.17 9.04 -23.31
N LEU A 93 1.99 8.47 -23.07
CA LEU A 93 0.83 8.63 -23.94
C LEU A 93 -0.04 9.85 -23.59
N GLY A 94 0.16 10.47 -22.43
CA GLY A 94 -0.66 11.58 -21.96
C GLY A 94 -2.13 11.22 -21.73
N ARG A 95 -2.43 9.95 -21.44
CA ARG A 95 -3.78 9.45 -21.16
C ARG A 95 -3.79 8.45 -20.02
N PHE A 96 -4.97 8.18 -19.46
CA PHE A 96 -5.16 7.08 -18.53
C PHE A 96 -4.84 5.73 -19.19
N VAL A 97 -4.16 4.87 -18.44
CA VAL A 97 -3.84 3.47 -18.78
C VAL A 97 -4.46 2.59 -17.70
N THR A 98 -5.24 1.61 -18.11
CA THR A 98 -5.89 0.64 -17.23
C THR A 98 -4.93 -0.47 -16.81
N MET A 99 -5.23 -1.16 -15.71
CA MET A 99 -4.39 -2.29 -15.28
C MET A 99 -4.46 -3.44 -16.28
N GLU A 100 -5.61 -3.66 -16.92
CA GLU A 100 -5.79 -4.68 -17.95
C GLU A 100 -4.87 -4.49 -19.16
N GLU A 101 -4.55 -3.23 -19.52
CA GLU A 101 -3.62 -2.92 -20.62
C GLU A 101 -2.18 -3.38 -20.34
N VAL A 102 -1.79 -3.55 -19.07
CA VAL A 102 -0.42 -3.94 -18.67
C VAL A 102 -0.33 -5.31 -18.00
N MET A 103 -1.46 -5.90 -17.62
CA MET A 103 -1.54 -7.19 -16.93
C MET A 103 -1.90 -8.35 -17.87
N ASN A 104 -2.47 -8.07 -19.04
CA ASN A 104 -2.81 -9.11 -20.00
C ASN A 104 -1.61 -9.39 -20.92
N ASP A 105 -1.24 -10.67 -21.03
CA ASP A 105 -0.39 -11.13 -22.12
C ASP A 105 -1.20 -11.01 -23.42
N ASN A 106 -0.74 -10.18 -24.36
CA ASN A 106 -1.25 -10.18 -25.73
C ASN A 106 -0.91 -11.49 -26.45
#